data_AF-A0A2N2FET0-F1
#
_entry.id   AF-A0A2N2FET0-F1
#
_cell.length_a   1.000
_cell.length_b   1.000
_cell.length_c   1.000
_cell.angle_alpha   90.00
_cell.angle_beta   90.00
_cell.angle_gamma   90.00
#
_symmetry.space_group_name_H-M   'P 1'
#
loop_
_entity.id
_entity.type
_entity.pdbx_description
1 polymer ?
#
loop_
_entity_poly.entity_id
_entity_poly.type
_entity_poly.pdbx_seq_one_letter_code
_entity_poly.pdbx_strand_id
1 'polypeptide(L)'
;MHGQTGAKASYALAREPRPEPLFAEPALPEADFLDLPAVIRSDRGDFLGLPGGQSVARLLEVLTPQDGAPAAWYEDGPEAWLCEITLAPALTRELSFERTTTPRGNLVGLIRCMRTRSASDVTEATQAEVQELFRLVRDQLS
;
A
#
# COMPACT_ATOMS: atom_id res chain seq x y z
N MET A 1 52.64 -31.78 41.97
CA MET A 1 51.16 -31.88 41.93
C MET A 1 50.66 -30.86 40.91
N HIS A 2 49.83 -31.33 39.99
CA HIS A 2 49.19 -30.56 38.91
C HIS A 2 48.03 -29.69 39.39
N GLY A 3 47.73 -28.63 38.64
CA GLY A 3 46.39 -28.02 38.54
C GLY A 3 46.46 -26.49 38.44
N GLN A 4 45.74 -25.79 37.57
CA GLN A 4 44.90 -26.15 36.44
C GLN A 4 44.65 -24.86 35.63
N THR A 5 44.54 -25.03 34.32
CA THR A 5 44.24 -24.04 33.28
C THR A 5 43.04 -23.15 33.63
N GLY A 6 43.24 -21.84 33.68
CA GLY A 6 42.15 -20.86 33.75
C GLY A 6 41.35 -20.88 32.44
N ALA A 7 40.21 -21.56 32.46
CA ALA A 7 39.24 -21.55 31.36
C ALA A 7 38.61 -20.16 31.27
N LYS A 8 38.88 -19.44 30.17
CA LYS A 8 38.15 -18.23 29.81
C LYS A 8 36.77 -18.65 29.32
N ALA A 9 35.74 -18.42 30.13
CA ALA A 9 34.36 -18.50 29.70
C ALA A 9 34.08 -17.31 28.77
N SER A 10 34.09 -17.56 27.46
CA SER A 10 33.55 -16.64 26.48
C SER A 10 32.03 -16.63 26.65
N TYR A 11 31.49 -15.54 27.19
CA TYR A 11 30.07 -15.28 27.16
C TYR A 11 29.67 -15.08 25.70
N ALA A 12 29.08 -16.12 25.09
CA ALA A 12 28.30 -15.95 23.89
C ALA A 12 27.09 -15.08 24.28
N LEU A 13 27.12 -13.80 23.89
CA LEU A 13 25.91 -12.98 23.83
C LEU A 13 24.93 -13.72 22.94
N ALA A 14 24.01 -14.46 23.56
CA ALA A 14 22.80 -14.91 22.92
C ALA A 14 22.18 -13.66 22.29
N ARG A 15 22.11 -13.63 20.96
CA ARG A 15 21.33 -12.62 20.25
C ARG A 15 19.92 -12.77 20.80
N GLU A 16 19.50 -11.81 21.62
CA GLU A 16 18.12 -11.69 22.02
C GLU A 16 17.28 -11.74 20.73
N PRO A 17 16.23 -12.59 20.65
CA PRO A 17 15.36 -12.56 19.50
C PRO A 17 14.79 -11.14 19.43
N ARG A 18 15.13 -10.44 18.33
CA ARG A 18 14.56 -9.13 18.04
C ARG A 18 13.04 -9.29 18.16
N PRO A 19 12.35 -8.51 19.01
CA PRO A 19 10.90 -8.56 19.06
C PRO A 19 10.38 -8.36 17.63
N GLU A 20 9.49 -9.24 17.18
CA GLU A 20 8.84 -9.08 15.88
C GLU A 20 8.24 -7.66 15.85
N PRO A 21 8.53 -6.86 14.81
CA PRO A 21 8.04 -5.50 14.76
C PRO A 21 6.52 -5.51 14.87
N LEU A 22 5.99 -4.71 15.81
CA LEU A 22 4.54 -4.59 16.10
C LEU A 22 3.73 -4.03 14.91
N PHE A 23 4.42 -3.58 13.86
CA PHE A 23 3.88 -3.00 12.64
C PHE A 23 4.61 -3.61 11.45
N ALA A 24 3.90 -3.83 10.35
CA ALA A 24 4.54 -4.18 9.08
C ALA A 24 5.55 -3.07 8.74
N GLU A 25 6.80 -3.45 8.49
CA GLU A 25 7.80 -2.49 8.01
C GLU A 25 7.36 -1.99 6.64
N PRO A 26 7.51 -0.68 6.35
CA PRO A 26 7.16 -0.16 5.04
C PRO A 26 7.96 -0.88 3.95
N ALA A 27 7.25 -1.37 2.94
CA ALA A 27 7.79 -2.14 1.82
C ALA A 27 7.31 -1.52 0.52
N LEU A 28 8.20 -1.35 -0.46
CA LEU A 28 7.83 -0.77 -1.75
C LEU A 28 7.30 -1.86 -2.68
N PRO A 29 6.19 -1.61 -3.42
CA PRO A 29 5.77 -2.48 -4.50
C PRO A 29 6.84 -2.59 -5.57
N GLU A 30 6.83 -3.71 -6.27
CA GLU A 30 7.63 -3.90 -7.47
C GLU A 30 7.30 -2.82 -8.52
N ALA A 31 8.31 -2.40 -9.29
CA ALA A 31 8.12 -1.34 -10.28
C ALA A 31 7.07 -1.70 -11.35
N ASP A 32 7.01 -2.98 -11.72
CA ASP A 32 6.03 -3.48 -12.69
C ASP A 32 4.59 -3.39 -12.18
N PHE A 33 4.36 -3.50 -10.86
CA PHE A 33 3.06 -3.27 -10.22
C PHE A 33 2.65 -1.81 -10.32
N LEU A 34 3.58 -0.90 -10.06
CA LEU A 34 3.34 0.55 -10.12
C LEU A 34 3.02 1.02 -11.55
N ASP A 35 3.52 0.31 -12.56
CA ASP A 35 3.25 0.55 -13.98
C ASP A 35 1.92 -0.05 -14.46
N LEU A 36 1.26 -0.90 -13.67
CA LEU A 36 -0.03 -1.48 -14.07
C LEU A 36 -1.10 -0.41 -14.21
N PRO A 37 -2.02 -0.54 -15.18
CA PRO A 37 -3.19 0.32 -15.26
C PRO A 37 -4.01 0.26 -13.97
N ALA A 38 -4.29 1.42 -13.39
CA ALA A 38 -5.12 1.52 -12.20
C ALA A 38 -6.60 1.35 -12.56
N VAL A 39 -7.31 0.51 -11.81
CA VAL A 39 -8.74 0.23 -12.03
C VAL A 39 -9.51 0.11 -10.73
N ILE A 40 -10.83 0.29 -10.81
CA ILE A 40 -11.81 -0.04 -9.77
C ILE A 40 -12.84 -1.04 -10.32
N ARG A 41 -13.66 -1.64 -9.45
CA ARG A 41 -14.88 -2.34 -9.87
C ARG A 41 -16.11 -1.45 -9.77
N SER A 42 -16.93 -1.49 -10.82
CA SER A 42 -18.30 -0.96 -10.78
C SER A 42 -19.23 -1.85 -9.94
N ASP A 43 -20.44 -1.36 -9.65
CA ASP A 43 -21.46 -2.12 -8.92
C ASP A 43 -21.88 -3.40 -9.66
N ARG A 44 -21.70 -3.43 -10.99
CA ARG A 44 -21.96 -4.59 -11.85
C ARG A 44 -20.78 -5.57 -11.93
N GLY A 45 -19.66 -5.24 -11.28
CA GLY A 45 -18.44 -6.03 -11.31
C GLY A 45 -17.53 -5.77 -12.52
N ASP A 46 -17.91 -4.86 -13.44
CA ASP A 46 -17.07 -4.45 -14.55
C ASP A 46 -15.87 -3.64 -14.07
N PHE A 47 -14.73 -3.81 -14.74
CA PHE A 47 -13.52 -3.02 -14.50
C PHE A 47 -13.65 -1.63 -15.11
N LEU A 48 -13.40 -0.59 -14.31
CA LEU A 48 -13.36 0.80 -14.75
C LEU A 48 -11.93 1.33 -14.57
N GLY A 49 -11.29 1.74 -15.66
CA GLY A 49 -9.94 2.29 -15.65
C GLY A 49 -9.89 3.80 -15.88
N LEU A 50 -8.72 4.39 -15.66
CA LEU A 50 -8.45 5.79 -15.97
C LEU A 50 -8.23 5.99 -17.50
N PRO A 51 -8.46 7.20 -18.05
CA PRO A 51 -8.28 7.49 -19.47
C PRO A 51 -6.85 7.23 -19.94
N GLY A 52 -6.70 6.55 -21.08
CA GLY A 52 -5.38 6.21 -21.60
C GLY A 52 -4.63 5.15 -20.77
N GLY A 53 -5.29 4.48 -19.83
CA GLY A 53 -4.69 3.39 -19.05
C GLY A 53 -3.66 3.86 -18.04
N GLN A 54 -3.89 5.01 -17.38
CA GLN A 54 -2.97 5.57 -16.39
C GLN A 54 -2.61 4.55 -15.32
N SER A 55 -1.34 4.57 -14.93
CA SER A 55 -0.77 3.60 -14.01
C SER A 55 -1.15 3.85 -12.55
N VAL A 56 -0.90 2.86 -11.69
CA VAL A 56 -1.00 3.01 -10.23
C VAL A 56 -0.11 4.15 -9.73
N ALA A 57 1.13 4.25 -10.22
CA ALA A 57 2.02 5.36 -9.87
C ALA A 57 1.38 6.72 -10.22
N ARG A 58 0.85 6.85 -11.43
CA ARG A 58 0.27 8.12 -11.88
C ARG A 58 -1.00 8.49 -11.11
N LEU A 59 -1.83 7.52 -10.74
CA LEU A 59 -2.95 7.73 -9.84
C LEU A 59 -2.47 8.33 -8.50
N LEU A 60 -1.42 7.76 -7.91
CA LEU A 60 -0.90 8.22 -6.62
C LEU A 60 -0.29 9.60 -6.68
N GLU A 61 0.38 9.96 -7.77
CA GLU A 61 0.86 11.33 -8.00
C GLU A 61 -0.28 12.37 -7.96
N VAL A 62 -1.48 12.00 -8.44
CA VAL A 62 -2.66 12.88 -8.39
C VAL A 62 -3.29 12.90 -7.00
N LEU A 63 -3.26 11.78 -6.27
CA LEU A 63 -3.88 11.66 -4.96
C LEU A 63 -3.01 12.21 -3.81
N THR A 64 -1.69 12.19 -3.96
CA THR A 64 -0.76 12.72 -2.96
C THR A 64 -0.71 14.26 -3.05
N PRO A 65 -0.95 14.98 -1.93
CA PRO A 65 -0.84 16.43 -1.90
C PRO A 65 0.57 16.90 -2.33
N GLN A 66 0.67 18.02 -3.06
CA GLN A 66 1.93 18.55 -3.58
C GLN A 66 3.00 18.82 -2.49
N ASP A 67 2.57 19.28 -1.32
CA ASP A 67 3.43 19.53 -0.15
C ASP A 67 3.38 18.38 0.88
N GLY A 68 2.80 17.25 0.50
CA GLY A 68 2.60 16.09 1.36
C GLY A 68 3.85 15.20 1.47
N ALA A 69 3.87 14.36 2.50
CA ALA A 69 4.82 13.26 2.57
C ALA A 69 4.58 12.26 1.42
N PRO A 70 5.62 11.59 0.91
CA PRO A 70 5.44 10.52 -0.06
C PRO A 70 4.54 9.41 0.51
N ALA A 71 3.83 8.71 -0.38
CA ALA A 71 2.99 7.61 0.04
C ALA A 71 3.83 6.50 0.69
N ALA A 72 3.37 6.01 1.84
CA ALA A 72 3.94 4.84 2.50
C ALA A 72 3.25 3.60 1.94
N TRP A 73 4.01 2.51 1.81
CA TRP A 73 3.52 1.25 1.28
C TRP A 73 3.80 0.12 2.23
N TYR A 74 2.88 -0.84 2.26
CA TYR A 74 2.96 -2.03 3.09
C TYR A 74 2.47 -3.22 2.28
N GLU A 75 3.12 -4.37 2.45
CA GLU A 75 2.66 -5.63 1.87
C GLU A 75 1.37 -6.09 2.59
N ASP A 76 0.31 -6.35 1.84
CA ASP A 76 -1.01 -6.80 2.33
C ASP A 76 -1.33 -8.23 1.82
N GLY A 77 -0.31 -8.93 1.32
CA GLY A 77 -0.37 -10.28 0.77
C GLY A 77 0.47 -10.46 -0.50
N PRO A 78 0.52 -11.67 -1.10
CA PRO A 78 1.44 -12.03 -2.19
C PRO A 78 1.32 -11.18 -3.47
N GLU A 79 0.19 -10.50 -3.65
CA GLU A 79 -0.13 -9.67 -4.82
C GLU A 79 -0.91 -8.42 -4.41
N ALA A 80 -0.86 -8.08 -3.12
CA ALA A 80 -1.68 -7.05 -2.53
C ALA A 80 -0.83 -6.06 -1.75
N TRP A 81 -1.17 -4.79 -1.89
CA TRP A 81 -0.41 -3.68 -1.33
C TRP A 81 -1.34 -2.69 -0.69
N LEU A 82 -1.01 -2.25 0.52
CA LEU A 82 -1.66 -1.13 1.18
C LEU A 82 -0.83 0.13 0.95
N CYS A 83 -1.44 1.15 0.34
CA CYS A 83 -0.84 2.46 0.17
C CYS A 83 -1.47 3.44 1.15
N GLU A 84 -0.66 4.09 1.97
CA GLU A 84 -1.07 5.16 2.87
C GLU A 84 -0.63 6.52 2.32
N ILE A 85 -1.59 7.42 2.18
CA ILE A 85 -1.40 8.80 1.72
C ILE A 85 -1.78 9.73 2.86
N THR A 86 -0.83 10.53 3.34
CA THR A 86 -1.12 11.57 4.33
C THR A 86 -1.79 12.76 3.64
N LEU A 87 -3.06 13.01 3.95
CA LEU A 87 -3.81 14.14 3.42
C LEU A 87 -3.65 15.40 4.31
N ALA A 88 -3.55 15.20 5.63
CA ALA A 88 -3.30 16.22 6.63
C ALA A 88 -2.66 15.59 7.90
N PRO A 89 -2.14 16.37 8.87
CA PRO A 89 -1.42 15.81 10.04
C PRO A 89 -2.16 14.75 10.86
N ALA A 90 -3.50 14.75 10.82
CA ALA A 90 -4.34 13.78 11.52
C ALA A 90 -5.33 13.09 10.57
N LEU A 91 -5.05 13.09 9.27
CA LEU A 91 -5.91 12.51 8.24
C LEU A 91 -5.06 11.74 7.22
N THR A 92 -5.23 10.42 7.20
CA THR A 92 -4.61 9.56 6.19
C THR A 92 -5.69 8.86 5.37
N ARG A 93 -5.38 8.64 4.09
CA ARG A 93 -6.18 7.80 3.21
C ARG A 93 -5.38 6.54 2.91
N GLU A 94 -6.02 5.40 3.10
CA GLU A 94 -5.46 4.09 2.81
C GLU A 94 -6.15 3.55 1.55
N LEU A 95 -5.38 3.02 0.61
CA LEU A 95 -5.86 2.35 -0.59
C LEU A 95 -5.28 0.93 -0.59
N SER A 96 -6.14 -0.08 -0.54
CA SER A 96 -5.71 -1.47 -0.75
C SER A 96 -5.78 -1.78 -2.24
N PHE A 97 -4.66 -2.20 -2.79
CA PHE A 97 -4.52 -2.62 -4.18
C PHE A 97 -4.27 -4.12 -4.28
N GLU A 98 -4.68 -4.71 -5.39
CA GLU A 98 -4.35 -6.09 -5.76
C GLU A 98 -4.00 -6.18 -7.25
N ARG A 99 -2.95 -6.93 -7.57
CA ARG A 99 -2.61 -7.31 -8.95
C ARG A 99 -3.63 -8.34 -9.43
N THR A 100 -4.38 -8.02 -10.48
CA THR A 100 -5.40 -8.94 -11.01
C THR A 100 -5.45 -8.95 -12.53
N THR A 101 -6.13 -9.94 -13.09
CA THR A 101 -6.31 -10.09 -14.54
C THR A 101 -7.75 -9.84 -14.92
N THR A 102 -7.97 -8.93 -15.86
CA THR A 102 -9.31 -8.68 -16.43
C THR A 102 -9.79 -9.89 -17.26
N PRO A 103 -11.10 -10.05 -17.54
CA PRO A 103 -11.60 -11.12 -18.40
C PRO A 103 -11.01 -11.14 -19.82
N ARG A 104 -10.42 -10.02 -20.25
CA ARG A 104 -9.73 -9.88 -21.54
C ARG A 104 -8.25 -10.28 -21.49
N GLY A 105 -7.73 -10.67 -20.32
CA GLY A 105 -6.34 -11.10 -20.14
C GLY A 105 -5.36 -9.97 -19.79
N ASN A 106 -5.82 -8.74 -19.56
CA ASN A 106 -4.94 -7.63 -19.18
C ASN A 106 -4.66 -7.64 -17.68
N LEU A 107 -3.38 -7.53 -17.30
CA LEU A 107 -2.97 -7.28 -15.92
C LEU A 107 -3.26 -5.83 -15.53
N VAL A 108 -3.80 -5.64 -14.32
CA VAL A 108 -4.23 -4.35 -13.79
C VAL A 108 -4.00 -4.27 -12.28
N GLY A 109 -3.80 -3.06 -11.77
CA GLY A 109 -3.80 -2.77 -10.34
C GLY A 109 -5.19 -2.38 -9.87
N LEU A 110 -5.91 -3.30 -9.22
CA LEU A 110 -7.26 -3.08 -8.75
C LEU A 110 -7.27 -2.46 -7.37
N ILE A 111 -7.92 -1.32 -7.20
CA ILE A 111 -8.27 -0.79 -5.88
C ILE A 111 -9.42 -1.63 -5.32
N ARG A 112 -9.16 -2.37 -4.25
CA ARG A 112 -10.15 -3.22 -3.57
C ARG A 112 -11.02 -2.43 -2.61
N CYS A 113 -10.39 -1.58 -1.82
CA CYS A 113 -11.07 -0.71 -0.88
C CYS A 113 -10.27 0.57 -0.66
N MET A 114 -10.97 1.57 -0.15
CA MET A 114 -10.40 2.81 0.33
C MET A 114 -10.85 3.01 1.78
N ARG A 115 -9.94 3.43 2.64
CA ARG A 115 -10.26 3.84 4.01
C ARG A 115 -9.74 5.24 4.26
N THR A 116 -10.41 5.96 5.13
CA THR A 116 -9.90 7.23 5.65
C THR A 116 -9.76 7.08 7.15
N ARG A 117 -8.53 7.28 7.65
CA ARG A 117 -8.20 7.23 9.06
C ARG A 117 -8.00 8.64 9.57
N SER A 118 -8.70 8.94 10.65
CA SER A 118 -8.52 10.16 11.44
C SER A 118 -7.99 9.81 12.83
N ALA A 119 -7.72 10.81 13.67
CA ALA A 119 -7.26 10.60 15.04
C ALA A 119 -8.21 9.76 15.91
N SER A 120 -9.49 9.63 15.55
CA SER A 120 -10.50 8.99 16.41
C SER A 120 -11.34 7.94 15.70
N ASP A 121 -11.23 7.81 14.38
CA ASP A 121 -12.09 6.92 13.60
C ASP A 121 -11.37 6.40 12.34
N VAL A 122 -11.75 5.20 11.92
CA VAL A 122 -11.38 4.62 10.63
C VAL A 122 -12.68 4.32 9.88
N THR A 123 -12.92 5.06 8.80
CA THR A 123 -14.10 4.88 7.96
C THR A 123 -13.71 4.19 6.66
N GLU A 124 -14.34 3.06 6.35
CA GLU A 124 -14.23 2.43 5.03
C GLU A 124 -15.16 3.12 4.04
N ALA A 125 -14.63 3.50 2.89
CA ALA A 125 -15.38 4.18 1.85
C ALA A 125 -16.33 3.20 1.16
N THR A 126 -17.52 3.68 0.88
CA THR A 126 -18.48 2.99 0.02
C THR A 126 -17.98 2.92 -1.41
N GLN A 127 -18.54 1.98 -2.18
CA GLN A 127 -18.21 1.84 -3.60
C GLN A 127 -18.50 3.12 -4.41
N ALA A 128 -19.56 3.85 -4.07
CA ALA A 128 -19.90 5.12 -4.70
C ALA A 128 -18.83 6.20 -4.45
N GLU A 129 -18.29 6.27 -3.23
CA GLU A 129 -17.22 7.22 -2.89
C GLU A 129 -15.90 6.88 -3.60
N VAL A 130 -15.59 5.59 -3.76
CA VAL A 130 -14.43 5.16 -4.56
C VAL A 130 -14.61 5.53 -6.03
N GLN A 131 -15.80 5.30 -6.60
CA GLN A 131 -16.11 5.70 -7.98
C GLN A 131 -16.03 7.21 -8.18
N GLU A 132 -16.53 7.99 -7.22
CA GLU A 132 -16.47 9.45 -7.25
C GLU A 132 -15.02 9.96 -7.17
N LEU A 133 -14.19 9.38 -6.31
CA LEU A 133 -12.75 9.68 -6.29
C LEU A 133 -12.13 9.42 -7.67
N PHE A 134 -12.43 8.27 -8.26
CA PHE A 134 -11.90 7.90 -9.58
C PHE A 134 -12.38 8.84 -10.68
N ARG A 135 -13.62 9.32 -10.59
CA ARG A 135 -14.17 10.36 -11.47
C ARG A 135 -13.40 11.67 -11.33
N LEU A 136 -13.12 12.11 -10.09
CA LEU A 136 -12.36 13.33 -9.83
C LEU A 136 -10.91 13.25 -10.33
N VAL A 137 -10.26 12.09 -10.18
CA VAL A 137 -8.92 11.85 -10.72
C VAL A 137 -8.94 11.89 -12.25
N ARG A 138 -9.92 11.20 -12.87
CA ARG A 138 -10.10 11.21 -14.32
C ARG A 138 -10.24 12.63 -14.86
N ASP A 139 -11.06 13.45 -14.22
CA ASP A 139 -11.34 14.81 -14.66
C ASP A 139 -10.10 15.73 -14.52
N GLN A 140 -9.16 15.40 -13.63
CA GLN A 140 -7.85 16.09 -13.52
C GLN A 140 -6.81 15.61 -14.54
N LEU A 141 -6.96 14.39 -15.06
CA LEU A 141 -6.05 13.78 -16.04
C LEU A 141 -6.49 14.00 -17.49
N SER A 142 -7.67 14.60 -17.70
CA SER A 142 -8.24 14.93 -19.01
C SER A 142 -7.79 16.31 -19.49
#